data_AF-E9HXZ7-F1
#
_entry.id   AF-E9HXZ7-F1
#
_cell.length_a   1.000
_cell.length_b   1.000
_cell.length_c   1.000
_cell.angle_alpha   90.00
_cell.angle_beta   90.00
_cell.angle_gamma   90.00
#
_symmetry.space_group_name_H-M   'P 1'
#
loop_
_entity.id
_entity.type
_entity.pdbx_description
1 polymer ?
#
loop_
_entity_poly.entity_id
_entity_poly.type
_entity_poly.pdbx_seq_one_letter_code
_entity_poly.pdbx_strand_id
1 'polypeptide(L)'
;MIISENMYYHLKKPSIRYLQYIQVNINNLRWIVRIYHNLKKDDSQSWESFNSHLEIGSHVDICNATEVVENRKLGTHLGAATWRWLPMLDKMVDTVMSRDSDSRIIPREEDAVREWLASDRIYHIMRDHPNHCTSFVLAGMWGVKLSQDRPQIAGLFQKILNMEHKD
;
A
#
# COMPACT_ATOMS: atom_id res chain seq x y z
N MET A 1 7.59 1.81 10.37
CA MET A 1 6.97 2.46 9.19
C MET A 1 6.82 1.44 8.09
N ILE A 2 5.60 1.23 7.60
CA ILE A 2 5.28 0.20 6.61
C ILE A 2 4.81 0.91 5.34
N ILE A 3 5.63 0.89 4.29
CA ILE A 3 5.17 1.29 2.95
C ILE A 3 4.23 0.19 2.49
N SER A 4 2.97 0.54 2.23
CA SER A 4 2.05 -0.35 1.53
C SER A 4 2.15 -0.02 0.05
N GLU A 5 3.09 -0.68 -0.61
CA GLU A 5 3.08 -0.72 -2.06
C GLU A 5 1.89 -1.56 -2.51
N ASN A 6 1.01 -0.95 -3.30
CA ASN A 6 -0.18 -1.61 -3.79
C ASN A 6 0.12 -2.22 -5.15
N MET A 7 0.28 -3.54 -5.17
CA MET A 7 0.66 -4.32 -6.36
C MET A 7 -0.47 -4.50 -7.40
N TYR A 8 -1.56 -3.74 -7.32
CA TYR A 8 -2.86 -4.30 -7.70
C TYR A 8 -3.55 -3.70 -8.93
N TYR A 9 -2.95 -2.75 -9.63
CA TYR A 9 -3.46 -2.39 -10.95
C TYR A 9 -2.96 -3.44 -11.98
N HIS A 10 -3.83 -4.40 -12.31
CA HIS A 10 -3.86 -5.20 -13.55
C HIS A 10 -3.21 -6.58 -13.70
N LEU A 11 -2.78 -7.26 -12.65
CA LEU A 11 -1.94 -8.45 -12.88
C LEU A 11 -2.50 -9.73 -12.25
N LYS A 12 -3.23 -10.51 -13.06
CA LYS A 12 -3.47 -11.96 -12.83
C LYS A 12 -2.16 -12.74 -12.64
N LYS A 13 -1.01 -12.14 -13.00
CA LYS A 13 0.35 -12.56 -12.71
C LYS A 13 1.21 -11.31 -12.48
N PRO A 14 1.77 -11.06 -11.28
CA PRO A 14 2.64 -9.90 -11.06
C PRO A 14 3.74 -9.90 -12.12
N SER A 15 3.97 -8.76 -12.77
CA SER A 15 4.94 -8.69 -13.85
C SER A 15 6.32 -8.82 -13.23
N ILE A 16 7.20 -9.60 -13.86
CA ILE A 16 8.57 -9.79 -13.39
C ILE A 16 9.27 -8.45 -13.16
N ARG A 17 9.06 -7.51 -14.11
CA ARG A 17 9.58 -6.15 -14.05
C ARG A 17 9.14 -5.41 -12.78
N TYR A 18 7.92 -5.69 -12.33
CA TYR A 18 7.35 -5.06 -11.15
C TYR A 18 7.98 -5.59 -9.85
N LEU A 19 8.08 -6.92 -9.70
CA LEU A 19 8.72 -7.53 -8.53
C LEU A 19 10.20 -7.14 -8.41
N GLN A 20 10.92 -7.06 -9.53
CA GLN A 20 12.30 -6.59 -9.56
C GLN A 20 12.44 -5.13 -9.11
N TYR A 21 11.49 -4.27 -9.50
CA TYR A 21 11.50 -2.87 -9.08
C TYR A 21 11.26 -2.74 -7.57
N ILE A 22 10.31 -3.51 -7.03
CA ILE A 22 10.09 -3.60 -5.58
C ILE A 22 11.38 -4.05 -4.89
N GLN A 23 12.04 -5.11 -5.36
CA GLN A 23 13.25 -5.65 -4.74
C GLN A 23 14.37 -4.60 -4.61
N VAL A 24 14.59 -3.82 -5.67
CA VAL A 24 15.61 -2.75 -5.68
C VAL A 24 15.30 -1.67 -4.65
N ASN A 25 14.02 -1.33 -4.49
CA ASN A 25 13.62 -0.32 -3.50
C ASN A 25 13.72 -0.87 -2.08
N ILE A 26 13.19 -2.06 -1.82
CA ILE A 26 13.14 -2.68 -0.49
C ILE A 26 14.54 -2.89 0.11
N ASN A 27 15.50 -3.38 -0.68
CA ASN A 27 16.86 -3.68 -0.18
C ASN A 27 17.62 -2.45 0.35
N ASN A 28 17.23 -1.24 -0.07
CA ASN A 28 17.86 -0.01 0.35
C ASN A 28 17.16 0.64 1.57
N LEU A 29 16.06 0.06 2.06
CA LEU A 29 15.30 0.60 3.16
C LEU A 29 15.78 0.06 4.50
N ARG A 30 15.83 0.93 5.51
CA ARG A 30 16.04 0.53 6.92
C ARG A 30 14.73 0.12 7.60
N TRP A 31 13.68 -0.16 6.84
CA TRP A 31 12.30 -0.26 7.31
C TRP A 31 11.75 -1.66 7.09
N ILE A 32 10.76 -2.05 7.92
CA ILE A 32 9.96 -3.24 7.66
C ILE A 32 8.89 -2.87 6.63
N VAL A 33 8.87 -3.58 5.51
CA VAL A 33 7.92 -3.37 4.40
C VAL A 33 6.83 -4.44 4.49
N ARG A 34 5.57 -4.07 4.25
CA ARG A 34 4.44 -5.01 4.25
C ARG A 34 3.77 -5.00 2.89
N ILE A 35 3.77 -6.15 2.23
CA ILE A 35 3.24 -6.32 0.88
C ILE A 35 1.89 -7.04 0.97
N TYR A 36 0.85 -6.38 0.47
CA TYR A 36 -0.49 -6.95 0.43
C TYR A 36 -0.72 -7.62 -0.93
N HIS A 37 -1.05 -8.92 -0.93
CA HIS A 37 -1.23 -9.76 -2.11
C HIS A 37 -2.58 -10.51 -2.08
N ASN A 38 -2.93 -11.19 -3.17
CA ASN A 38 -4.11 -12.06 -3.28
C ASN A 38 -3.81 -13.47 -3.73
N LEU A 39 -2.53 -13.83 -3.82
CA LEU A 39 -2.10 -15.18 -4.19
C LEU A 39 -2.87 -16.20 -3.33
N LYS A 40 -3.52 -17.14 -4.02
CA LYS A 40 -4.21 -18.25 -3.35
C LYS A 40 -3.17 -19.23 -2.82
N LYS A 41 -3.50 -19.96 -1.75
CA LYS A 41 -2.59 -20.94 -1.15
C LYS A 41 -2.25 -22.10 -2.09
N ASP A 42 -3.16 -22.43 -3.01
CA ASP A 42 -3.05 -23.52 -3.97
C ASP A 42 -2.44 -23.09 -5.33
N ASP A 43 -2.11 -21.81 -5.53
CA ASP A 43 -1.51 -21.30 -6.78
C ASP A 43 0.02 -21.41 -6.75
N SER A 44 0.53 -22.63 -6.90
CA SER A 44 1.97 -22.92 -6.86
C SER A 44 2.77 -22.14 -7.90
N GLN A 45 2.24 -21.96 -9.11
CA GLN A 45 2.92 -21.24 -10.19
C GLN A 45 3.11 -19.76 -9.83
N SER A 46 2.09 -19.10 -9.28
CA SER A 46 2.22 -17.69 -8.90
C SER A 46 3.15 -17.52 -7.70
N TRP A 47 3.16 -18.45 -6.74
CA TRP A 47 4.12 -18.45 -5.64
C TRP A 47 5.56 -18.67 -6.10
N GLU A 48 5.79 -19.57 -7.05
CA GLU A 48 7.12 -19.78 -7.65
C GLU A 48 7.60 -18.51 -8.36
N SER A 49 6.73 -17.87 -9.15
CA SER A 49 7.04 -16.59 -9.80
C SER A 49 7.30 -15.48 -8.79
N PHE A 50 6.58 -15.45 -7.67
CA PHE A 50 6.76 -14.45 -6.62
C PHE A 50 8.12 -14.62 -5.93
N ASN A 51 8.41 -15.84 -5.45
CA ASN A 51 9.63 -16.17 -4.71
C ASN A 51 10.90 -16.10 -5.57
N SER A 52 10.79 -16.26 -6.89
CA SER A 52 11.94 -16.14 -7.81
C SER A 52 12.35 -14.69 -8.11
N HIS A 53 11.48 -13.72 -7.83
CA HIS A 53 11.72 -12.31 -8.17
C HIS A 53 11.67 -11.36 -6.97
N LEU A 54 11.19 -11.83 -5.82
CA LEU A 54 11.17 -11.11 -4.58
C LEU A 54 11.77 -11.97 -3.46
N GLU A 55 12.96 -11.56 -3.00
CA GLU A 55 13.61 -12.13 -1.83
C GLU A 55 12.93 -11.60 -0.57
N ILE A 56 12.18 -12.47 0.11
CA ILE A 56 11.54 -12.15 1.39
C ILE A 56 12.60 -12.22 2.49
N GLY A 57 13.27 -11.10 2.73
CA GLY A 57 14.17 -10.94 3.88
C GLY A 57 13.39 -10.76 5.19
N SER A 58 14.11 -10.71 6.32
CA SER A 58 13.54 -10.47 7.67
C SER A 58 12.84 -9.13 7.85
N HIS A 59 12.93 -8.24 6.86
CA HIS A 59 12.34 -6.91 6.83
C HIS A 59 11.15 -6.81 5.86
N VAL A 60 10.66 -7.94 5.33
CA VAL A 60 9.50 -7.99 4.43
C VAL A 60 8.43 -8.91 5.03
N ASP A 61 7.26 -8.35 5.30
CA ASP A 61 6.07 -9.08 5.71
C ASP A 61 5.10 -9.20 4.52
N ILE A 62 4.64 -10.42 4.25
CA ILE A 62 3.66 -10.70 3.19
C ILE A 62 2.28 -10.89 3.81
N CYS A 63 1.25 -10.25 3.26
CA CYS A 63 -0.12 -10.25 3.80
C CYS A 63 -1.16 -10.53 2.73
N ASN A 64 -1.99 -11.55 2.95
CA ASN A 64 -3.09 -11.85 2.04
C ASN A 64 -4.24 -10.86 2.28
N ALA A 65 -4.42 -9.92 1.35
CA ALA A 65 -5.45 -8.88 1.40
C ALA A 65 -6.87 -9.47 1.44
N THR A 66 -7.12 -10.57 0.71
CA THR A 66 -8.41 -11.26 0.72
C THR A 66 -8.72 -11.81 2.11
N GLU A 67 -7.75 -12.47 2.74
CA GLU A 67 -7.91 -12.95 4.13
C GLU A 67 -8.10 -11.79 5.11
N VAL A 68 -7.42 -10.65 4.92
CA VAL A 68 -7.61 -9.45 5.76
C VAL A 68 -9.05 -8.92 5.63
N VAL A 69 -9.57 -8.84 4.41
CA VAL A 69 -10.95 -8.40 4.13
C VAL A 69 -11.96 -9.34 4.79
N GLU A 70 -11.80 -10.65 4.59
CA GLU A 70 -12.67 -11.68 5.15
C GLU A 70 -12.64 -11.70 6.68
N ASN A 71 -11.45 -11.75 7.28
CA ASN A 71 -11.28 -11.84 8.74
C ASN A 71 -11.82 -10.60 9.46
N ARG A 72 -11.77 -9.43 8.82
CA ARG A 72 -12.30 -8.17 9.36
C ARG A 72 -13.76 -7.93 9.01
N LYS A 73 -14.39 -8.82 8.24
CA LYS A 73 -15.77 -8.67 7.75
C LYS A 73 -15.99 -7.32 7.08
N LEU A 74 -15.04 -6.91 6.25
CA LEU A 74 -15.16 -5.66 5.51
C LEU A 74 -16.21 -5.80 4.39
N GLY A 75 -16.63 -4.69 3.80
CA GLY A 75 -17.72 -4.65 2.82
C GLY A 75 -17.56 -5.69 1.70
N THR A 76 -18.68 -6.31 1.29
CA THR A 76 -18.72 -7.41 0.31
C THR A 76 -18.32 -7.01 -1.11
N HIS A 77 -18.27 -5.70 -1.41
CA HIS A 77 -17.97 -5.13 -2.72
C HIS A 77 -16.70 -4.26 -2.71
N LEU A 78 -15.72 -4.55 -1.86
CA LEU A 78 -14.43 -3.86 -1.89
C LEU A 78 -13.64 -4.24 -3.13
N GLY A 79 -13.76 -3.42 -4.18
CA GLY A 79 -12.91 -3.51 -5.36
C GLY A 79 -11.42 -3.40 -4.99
N ALA A 80 -10.56 -4.14 -5.69
CA ALA A 80 -9.14 -4.27 -5.33
C ALA A 80 -8.37 -2.93 -5.23
N ALA A 81 -8.83 -1.88 -5.91
CA ALA A 81 -8.27 -0.54 -5.79
C ALA A 81 -8.40 0.04 -4.37
N THR A 82 -9.38 -0.40 -3.57
CA THR A 82 -9.58 0.05 -2.17
C THR A 82 -8.61 -0.61 -1.19
N TRP A 83 -7.94 -1.70 -1.59
CA TRP A 83 -7.07 -2.45 -0.69
C TRP A 83 -5.85 -1.65 -0.21
N ARG A 84 -5.53 -0.57 -0.91
CA ARG A 84 -4.55 0.44 -0.49
C ARG A 84 -4.85 1.11 0.84
N TRP A 85 -6.08 0.97 1.32
CA TRP A 85 -6.50 1.47 2.63
C TRP A 85 -6.51 0.39 3.72
N LEU A 86 -6.33 -0.90 3.40
CA LEU A 86 -6.21 -1.97 4.42
C LEU A 86 -5.11 -1.71 5.46
N PRO A 87 -3.93 -1.15 5.12
CA PRO A 87 -2.90 -0.81 6.10
C PRO A 87 -3.38 0.18 7.18
N MET A 88 -4.41 0.99 6.90
CA MET A 88 -5.01 1.89 7.89
C MET A 88 -5.60 1.16 9.09
N LEU A 89 -5.99 -0.11 8.88
CA LEU A 89 -6.55 -0.95 9.91
C LEU A 89 -5.50 -1.83 10.59
N ASP A 90 -4.27 -1.87 10.08
CA ASP A 90 -3.20 -2.73 10.56
C ASP A 90 -2.50 -2.11 11.79
N LYS A 91 -2.55 -2.84 12.91
CA LYS A 91 -2.00 -2.38 14.19
C LYS A 91 -0.48 -2.31 14.19
N MET A 92 0.19 -3.01 13.28
CA MET A 92 1.65 -3.02 13.17
C MET A 92 2.18 -1.91 12.26
N VAL A 93 1.31 -1.15 11.60
CA VAL A 93 1.68 -0.08 10.67
C VAL A 93 1.66 1.28 11.37
N ASP A 94 2.81 1.93 11.54
CA ASP A 94 2.88 3.29 12.12
C ASP A 94 2.63 4.40 11.12
N THR A 95 2.97 4.16 9.86
CA THR A 95 2.88 5.15 8.79
C THR A 95 2.64 4.39 7.51
N VAL A 96 1.64 4.84 6.75
CA VAL A 96 1.24 4.31 5.46
C VAL A 96 1.70 5.28 4.39
N MET A 97 2.24 4.78 3.30
CA MET A 97 2.43 5.53 2.06
C MET A 97 1.89 4.68 0.92
N SER A 98 1.10 5.30 0.05
CA SER A 98 0.56 4.65 -1.14
C SER A 98 1.25 5.19 -2.37
N ARG A 99 1.81 4.28 -3.17
CA ARG A 99 2.50 4.60 -4.41
C ARG A 99 2.15 3.57 -5.47
N ASP A 100 1.85 4.06 -6.65
CA ASP A 100 1.75 3.23 -7.84
C ASP A 100 3.14 2.75 -8.21
N SER A 101 3.21 1.47 -8.46
CA SER A 101 4.40 0.69 -8.22
C SER A 101 5.13 0.37 -9.54
N ASP A 102 4.48 0.73 -10.65
CA ASP A 102 5.01 0.94 -11.98
C ASP A 102 5.62 2.34 -12.20
N SER A 103 5.63 3.18 -11.16
CA SER A 103 6.14 4.55 -11.24
C SER A 103 7.54 4.70 -10.66
N ARG A 104 8.39 5.46 -11.38
CA ARG A 104 9.73 5.81 -10.88
C ARG A 104 9.63 6.84 -9.77
N ILE A 105 10.38 6.63 -8.69
CA ILE A 105 10.56 7.65 -7.64
C ILE A 105 11.56 8.67 -8.17
N ILE A 106 11.18 9.96 -8.15
CA ILE A 106 12.05 11.07 -8.53
C ILE A 106 12.48 11.88 -7.30
N PRO A 107 13.61 12.61 -7.34
CA PRO A 107 14.12 13.36 -6.17
C PRO A 107 13.11 14.30 -5.53
N ARG A 108 12.28 14.98 -6.34
CA ARG A 108 11.21 15.86 -5.84
C ARG A 108 10.19 15.13 -4.95
N GLU A 109 9.85 13.89 -5.29
CA GLU A 109 8.92 13.08 -4.49
C GLU A 109 9.57 12.64 -3.19
N GLU A 110 10.85 12.25 -3.24
CA GLU A 110 11.63 11.90 -2.06
C GLU A 110 11.75 13.08 -1.09
N ASP A 111 12.09 14.26 -1.60
CA ASP A 111 12.24 15.49 -0.80
C ASP A 111 10.92 15.84 -0.10
N ALA A 112 9.80 15.79 -0.81
CA ALA A 112 8.48 16.08 -0.26
C ALA A 112 8.06 15.06 0.82
N VAL A 113 8.38 13.77 0.63
CA VAL A 113 8.15 12.74 1.65
C VAL A 113 9.06 12.95 2.86
N ARG A 114 10.34 13.29 2.66
CA ARG A 114 11.29 13.58 3.75
C ARG A 114 10.84 14.77 4.59
N GLU A 115 10.42 15.86 3.95
CA GLU A 115 9.86 17.03 4.62
C GLU A 115 8.61 16.66 5.43
N TRP A 116 7.68 15.91 4.83
CA TRP A 116 6.51 15.45 5.54
C TRP A 116 6.86 14.57 6.74
N LEU A 117 7.75 13.58 6.58
CA LEU A 117 8.14 12.68 7.66
C LEU A 117 8.75 13.46 8.84
N ALA A 118 9.54 14.50 8.57
CA ALA A 118 10.14 15.38 9.58
C ALA A 118 9.12 16.32 10.27
N SER A 119 7.97 16.57 9.66
CA SER A 119 6.95 17.48 10.19
C SER A 119 6.03 16.84 11.26
N ASP A 120 5.19 17.64 11.89
CA ASP A 120 4.10 17.21 12.78
C ASP A 120 2.80 16.88 12.01
N ARG A 121 2.81 16.94 10.68
CA ARG A 121 1.62 16.72 9.86
C ARG A 121 1.28 15.23 9.76
N ILE A 122 0.02 14.89 10.10
CA ILE A 122 -0.50 13.52 10.04
C ILE A 122 -0.63 13.04 8.59
N TYR A 123 -1.14 13.90 7.70
CA TYR A 123 -1.48 13.57 6.32
C TYR A 123 -0.52 14.21 5.32
N HIS A 124 -0.30 13.51 4.22
CA HIS A 124 0.50 13.98 3.10
C HIS A 124 -0.14 13.59 1.78
N ILE A 125 -0.12 14.52 0.83
CA ILE A 125 -0.69 14.35 -0.49
C ILE A 125 0.21 15.11 -1.48
N MET A 126 0.51 14.49 -2.61
CA MET A 126 1.27 15.09 -3.71
C MET A 126 0.51 15.02 -5.03
N ARG A 127 0.93 15.85 -5.99
CA ARG A 127 0.46 15.88 -7.37
C ARG A 127 1.66 15.85 -8.30
N ASP A 128 1.58 14.98 -9.29
CA ASP A 128 2.61 14.74 -10.31
C ASP A 128 2.22 15.30 -11.69
N HIS A 129 0.93 15.60 -11.91
CA HIS A 129 0.41 16.17 -13.17
C HIS A 129 -0.67 17.26 -12.93
N PRO A 130 -0.75 18.33 -13.75
CA PRO A 130 -1.76 19.39 -13.59
C PRO A 130 -3.21 18.91 -13.58
N ASN A 131 -3.53 17.89 -14.39
CA ASN A 131 -4.88 17.30 -14.42
C ASN A 131 -5.26 16.58 -13.11
N HIS A 132 -4.29 16.27 -12.24
CA HIS A 132 -4.57 15.64 -10.96
C HIS A 132 -5.04 16.63 -9.89
N CYS A 133 -5.00 17.94 -10.17
CA CYS A 133 -5.46 18.98 -9.25
C CYS A 133 -6.99 19.02 -9.07
N THR A 134 -7.75 18.28 -9.89
CA THR A 134 -9.22 18.21 -9.80
C THR A 134 -9.73 17.13 -8.84
N SER A 135 -8.85 16.23 -8.39
CA SER A 135 -9.19 15.14 -7.47
C SER A 135 -8.72 15.44 -6.04
N PHE A 136 -9.53 15.08 -5.04
CA PHE A 136 -9.17 15.27 -3.63
C PHE A 136 -7.98 14.41 -3.20
N VAL A 137 -8.01 13.11 -3.53
CA VAL A 137 -6.94 12.14 -3.25
C VAL A 137 -6.81 11.23 -4.45
N LEU A 138 -5.58 11.02 -4.93
CA LEU A 138 -5.28 10.08 -6.01
C LEU A 138 -5.14 8.66 -5.47
N ALA A 139 -5.03 7.69 -6.39
CA ALA A 139 -4.75 6.31 -6.06
C ALA A 139 -3.45 6.16 -5.24
N GLY A 140 -2.34 6.71 -5.74
CA GLY A 140 -1.08 6.83 -5.03
C GLY A 140 -0.76 8.28 -4.62
N MET A 141 0.51 8.52 -4.26
CA MET A 141 1.05 9.84 -3.95
C MET A 141 0.45 10.47 -2.69
N TRP A 142 0.17 9.65 -1.68
CA TRP A 142 -0.29 10.11 -0.38
C TRP A 142 0.30 9.27 0.76
N GLY A 143 0.29 9.82 1.98
CA GLY A 143 0.75 9.15 3.18
C GLY A 143 0.00 9.58 4.44
N VAL A 144 -0.01 8.71 5.46
CA VAL A 144 -0.68 8.93 6.74
C VAL A 144 0.17 8.37 7.89
N LYS A 145 0.46 9.19 8.90
CA LYS A 145 1.13 8.78 10.15
C LYS A 145 0.11 8.24 11.15
N LEU A 146 -0.25 6.97 11.01
CA LEU A 146 -1.18 6.28 11.91
C LEU A 146 -0.79 6.39 13.39
N SER A 147 0.50 6.38 13.71
CA SER A 147 0.97 6.49 15.09
C SER A 147 0.59 7.79 15.78
N GLN A 148 0.24 8.85 15.04
CA GLN A 148 -0.13 10.15 15.62
C GLN A 148 -1.61 10.20 16.06
N ASP A 149 -2.53 9.44 15.44
CA ASP A 149 -3.94 9.38 15.86
C ASP A 149 -4.62 8.07 15.41
N ARG A 150 -4.04 6.93 15.82
CA ARG A 150 -4.52 5.61 15.38
C ARG A 150 -6.01 5.37 15.68
N PRO A 151 -6.54 5.66 16.88
CA PRO A 151 -7.93 5.36 17.20
C PRO A 151 -8.91 6.08 16.27
N GLN A 152 -8.68 7.37 15.99
CA GLN A 152 -9.55 8.14 15.12
C GLN A 152 -9.40 7.69 13.65
N ILE A 153 -8.16 7.55 13.16
CA ILE A 153 -7.91 7.21 11.76
C ILE A 153 -8.41 5.80 11.44
N ALA A 154 -8.05 4.80 12.25
CA ALA A 154 -8.49 3.43 12.02
C ALA A 154 -10.02 3.31 12.16
N GLY A 155 -10.63 4.03 13.11
CA GLY A 155 -12.09 4.07 13.26
C GLY A 155 -12.81 4.68 12.04
N LEU A 156 -12.22 5.72 11.43
CA LEU A 156 -12.73 6.32 10.20
C LEU A 156 -12.62 5.36 9.01
N PHE A 157 -11.44 4.77 8.79
CA PHE A 157 -11.22 3.84 7.67
C PHE A 157 -12.02 2.54 7.84
N GLN A 158 -12.27 2.10 9.07
CA GLN A 158 -13.13 0.95 9.33
C GLN A 158 -14.57 1.24 8.87
N LYS A 159 -15.06 2.48 9.06
CA LYS A 159 -16.36 2.89 8.54
C LYS A 159 -16.34 2.96 7.01
N ILE A 160 -15.35 3.63 6.42
CA ILE A 160 -15.23 3.78 4.96
C ILE A 160 -15.21 2.41 4.27
N LEU A 161 -14.40 1.47 4.76
CA LEU A 161 -14.27 0.13 4.19
C LEU A 161 -15.49 -0.78 4.43
N ASN A 162 -16.41 -0.37 5.30
CA ASN A 162 -17.68 -1.06 5.55
C ASN A 162 -18.87 -0.36 4.89
N MET A 163 -18.67 0.78 4.23
CA MET A 163 -19.76 1.45 3.52
C MET A 163 -20.15 0.62 2.30
N GLU A 164 -21.45 0.50 2.05
CA GLU A 164 -21.95 0.04 0.76
C GLU A 164 -21.60 1.10 -0.28
N HIS A 165 -20.62 0.80 -1.13
CA HIS A 165 -20.32 1.62 -2.28
C HIS A 165 -21.39 1.32 -3.34
N LYS A 166 -22.21 2.32 -3.67
CA LYS A 166 -23.11 2.24 -4.82
C LYS A 166 -22.25 2.27 -6.08
N ASP A 167 -22.44 1.26 -6.94
CA ASP A 167 -21.86 1.18 -8.28
C ASP A 167 -22.20 2.42 -9.13
#